data_AF-A0A2P8VM73-F1
#
_entry.id   AF-A0A2P8VM73-F1
#
_cell.length_a   1.000
_cell.length_b   1.000
_cell.length_c   1.000
_cell.angle_alpha   90.00
_cell.angle_beta   90.00
_cell.angle_gamma   90.00
#
_symmetry.space_group_name_H-M   'P 1'
#
loop_
_entity.id
_entity.type
_entity.pdbx_description
1 polymer ?
#
loop_
_entity_poly.entity_id
_entity_poly.type
_entity_poly.pdbx_seq_one_letter_code
_entity_poly.pdbx_strand_id
1 'polypeptide(L)'
;MTISPPEPGQKVRVVVDKDPVPVSFERWGKPGHFDRTLAKGPKTTTWIWNLHADAHDFDSHTSDLEDISRKIFSAHFGHLAVIFIWLSGMYFHGAKFSNYEAWLTNPTGIKPSAQVVWPIFGQEILNADVGGGFHGIQITSGLFQWWRANGITNSFQLYCTAIGALVMAGLMLFAGWFHYHKRAPKLEWFQNVESMMNHHLAGLLGLGCLGYAGQQIHVSLPINACMDAIDAGRPLTIGGRVIDSIGAIPLPHEWILNKALMAEMYPSFAEGLKPFFTLNWNVYADFLTFKGGLNPVTGGLWLSDTAHHHLALAVLFIVAGHMYRTNWGIGHSMKEILDNHQGDPLLFGGRGHQGLFEDLTTSWHAQLAVNLAILGSITIIVAHHMYAMPPYPYIATDYATQLSLFTHHMWIGGFLIVGAGAHAAIFMVRDYDPAVNRNNALDRMLRSRDAIISHLNWVCIFLGFHSFGLYIHNDTMRALGRPQDMFSDTAIQLQPIFAQWVQGFHAAAAGNTAPNALASVSPVFGGTGVAVAGKVAMMPMALGTADFMVHHIHAFTIHVTVLILLKGVLFARSSRLIPDKGELGFRFPCDGPGRGGTCQVSGWDHVFLGLFWMYNSISIVIFHFS
;
A
#
# COMPACT_ATOMS: atom_id res chain seq x y z
N MET A 1 -48.91 10.82 -6.52
CA MET A 1 -48.36 9.99 -5.44
C MET A 1 -47.43 10.86 -4.62
N THR A 2 -47.87 11.29 -3.44
CA THR A 2 -47.01 11.93 -2.45
C THR A 2 -46.09 10.85 -1.89
N ILE A 3 -44.83 10.87 -2.31
CA ILE A 3 -43.78 10.01 -1.75
C ILE A 3 -43.50 10.59 -0.36
N SER A 4 -43.92 9.89 0.68
CA SER A 4 -43.51 10.20 2.06
C SER A 4 -41.98 10.19 2.11
N PRO A 5 -41.32 11.12 2.82
CA PRO A 5 -39.89 11.02 3.05
C PRO A 5 -39.60 9.66 3.69
N PRO A 6 -38.54 8.94 3.26
CA PRO A 6 -38.13 7.73 3.94
C PRO A 6 -37.91 8.05 5.43
N GLU A 7 -38.32 7.12 6.31
CA GLU A 7 -38.07 7.26 7.74
C GLU A 7 -36.61 7.63 7.97
N PRO A 8 -36.29 8.62 8.83
CA PRO A 8 -34.91 8.96 9.11
C PRO A 8 -34.22 7.71 9.68
N GLY A 9 -33.27 7.16 8.92
CA GLY A 9 -32.42 6.06 9.36
C GLY A 9 -31.71 6.40 10.67
N GLN A 10 -31.09 5.40 11.30
CA GLN A 10 -30.43 5.57 12.59
C GLN A 10 -29.49 6.79 12.57
N LYS A 11 -29.75 7.76 13.45
CA LYS A 11 -28.96 9.00 13.51
C LYS A 11 -27.51 8.67 13.87
N VAL A 12 -26.57 9.16 13.07
CA VAL A 12 -25.14 9.18 13.39
C VAL A 12 -24.95 9.99 14.68
N ARG A 13 -24.48 9.32 15.72
CA ARG A 13 -24.19 9.91 17.03
C ARG A 13 -22.95 9.27 17.64
N VAL A 14 -22.21 10.05 18.43
CA VAL A 14 -21.09 9.54 19.22
C VAL A 14 -21.63 9.07 20.56
N VAL A 15 -21.49 7.78 20.85
CA VAL A 15 -21.92 7.19 22.13
C VAL A 15 -20.76 6.40 22.72
N VAL A 16 -20.46 6.70 23.98
CA VAL A 16 -19.31 6.16 24.70
C VAL A 16 -19.70 5.76 26.12
N ASP A 17 -19.10 4.70 26.63
CA ASP A 17 -19.14 4.36 28.06
C ASP A 17 -18.01 5.06 28.81
N LYS A 18 -18.32 5.50 30.04
CA LYS A 18 -17.37 6.20 30.91
C LYS A 18 -16.70 5.21 31.86
N ASP A 19 -15.37 5.24 31.90
CA ASP A 19 -14.55 4.41 32.78
C ASP A 19 -14.91 2.89 32.75
N PRO A 20 -15.07 2.25 31.57
CA PRO A 20 -15.60 0.89 31.48
C PRO A 20 -14.63 -0.20 31.97
N VAL A 21 -13.31 0.04 31.88
CA VAL A 21 -12.27 -0.90 32.32
C VAL A 21 -11.31 -0.17 33.26
N PRO A 22 -11.16 -0.60 34.53
CA PRO A 22 -10.25 0.05 35.46
C PRO A 22 -8.80 -0.08 35.02
N VAL A 23 -8.02 0.99 35.21
CA VAL A 23 -6.57 0.98 34.95
C VAL A 23 -5.89 0.37 36.17
N SER A 24 -5.34 -0.84 36.01
CA SER A 24 -4.66 -1.58 37.08
C SER A 24 -3.61 -2.54 36.51
N PHE A 25 -2.47 -2.66 37.19
CA PHE A 25 -1.43 -3.64 36.87
C PHE A 25 -1.76 -5.06 37.34
N GLU A 26 -2.87 -5.27 38.06
CA GLU A 26 -3.24 -6.60 38.60
C GLU A 26 -3.27 -7.68 37.50
N ARG A 27 -3.77 -7.34 36.31
CA ARG A 27 -3.86 -8.28 35.18
C ARG A 27 -2.49 -8.63 34.59
N TRP A 28 -1.49 -7.75 34.71
CA TRP A 28 -0.13 -8.03 34.22
C TRP A 28 0.57 -9.10 35.06
N GLY A 29 0.23 -9.21 36.34
CA GLY A 29 0.66 -10.30 37.22
C GLY A 29 -0.01 -11.64 36.93
N LYS A 30 -0.95 -11.70 35.98
CA LYS A 30 -1.73 -12.90 35.60
C LYS A 30 -1.64 -13.14 34.08
N PRO A 31 -0.48 -13.58 33.53
CA PRO A 31 -0.38 -13.82 32.10
C PRO A 31 -1.40 -14.86 31.64
N GLY A 32 -2.04 -14.61 30.49
CA GLY A 32 -3.12 -15.44 29.97
C GLY A 32 -4.49 -15.15 30.57
N HIS A 33 -4.66 -14.08 31.38
CA HIS A 33 -5.95 -13.69 31.97
C HIS A 33 -7.09 -13.50 30.97
N PHE A 34 -6.77 -13.28 29.69
CA PHE A 34 -7.72 -13.02 28.61
C PHE A 34 -8.35 -14.30 28.06
N ASP A 35 -7.75 -15.46 28.31
CA ASP A 35 -8.27 -16.76 27.88
C ASP A 35 -8.46 -17.67 29.11
N ARG A 36 -9.69 -18.18 29.28
CA ARG A 36 -10.06 -19.11 30.36
C ARG A 36 -9.26 -20.42 30.32
N THR A 37 -8.82 -20.86 29.14
CA THR A 37 -7.98 -22.06 28.98
C THR A 37 -6.58 -21.85 29.53
N LEU A 38 -6.06 -20.62 29.45
CA LEU A 38 -4.73 -20.24 29.92
C LEU A 38 -4.72 -19.74 31.37
N ALA A 39 -5.83 -19.23 31.89
CA ALA A 39 -5.94 -18.65 33.22
C ALA A 39 -5.54 -19.59 34.38
N LYS A 40 -5.50 -20.92 34.15
CA LYS A 40 -5.06 -21.93 35.14
C LYS A 40 -3.53 -22.02 35.32
N GLY A 41 -2.76 -21.31 34.50
CA GLY A 41 -1.29 -21.27 34.55
C GLY A 41 -0.58 -22.40 33.80
N PRO A 42 0.76 -22.33 33.68
CA PRO A 42 1.56 -23.22 32.85
C PRO A 42 1.73 -24.61 33.46
N LYS A 43 0.91 -25.58 33.01
CA LYS A 43 1.12 -27.01 33.33
C LYS A 43 2.08 -27.72 32.37
N THR A 44 2.21 -27.20 31.15
CA THR A 44 3.12 -27.68 30.11
C THR A 44 3.75 -26.50 29.39
N THR A 45 4.85 -26.71 28.67
CA THR A 45 5.49 -25.65 27.86
C THR A 45 4.59 -25.17 26.71
N THR A 46 3.64 -26.00 26.26
CA THR A 46 2.60 -25.62 25.28
C THR A 46 1.82 -24.38 25.72
N TRP A 47 1.62 -24.21 27.03
CA TRP A 47 0.94 -23.03 27.57
C TRP A 47 1.64 -21.72 27.17
N ILE A 48 2.98 -21.71 27.14
CA ILE A 48 3.75 -20.52 26.75
C ILE A 48 3.49 -20.19 25.28
N TRP A 49 3.44 -21.18 24.41
CA TRP A 49 3.18 -20.96 22.98
C TRP A 49 1.76 -20.48 22.73
N ASN A 50 0.76 -21.08 23.38
CA ASN A 50 -0.63 -20.63 23.27
C ASN A 50 -0.82 -19.21 23.82
N LEU A 51 -0.14 -18.86 24.92
CA LEU A 51 -0.15 -17.50 25.46
C LEU A 51 0.20 -16.45 24.41
N HIS A 52 1.20 -16.72 23.56
CA HIS A 52 1.59 -15.79 22.50
C HIS A 52 0.69 -15.91 21.26
N ALA A 53 0.33 -17.14 20.88
CA ALA A 53 -0.46 -17.41 19.68
C ALA A 53 -1.89 -16.86 19.77
N ASP A 54 -2.44 -16.77 20.98
CA ASP A 54 -3.83 -16.39 21.22
C ASP A 54 -3.95 -14.96 21.78
N ALA A 55 -2.84 -14.24 21.97
CA ALA A 55 -2.82 -12.90 22.58
C ALA A 55 -3.64 -11.85 21.83
N HIS A 56 -3.69 -11.92 20.49
CA HIS A 56 -4.47 -11.00 19.64
C HIS A 56 -5.68 -11.68 18.97
N ASP A 57 -6.02 -12.91 19.36
CA ASP A 57 -7.24 -13.58 18.92
C ASP A 57 -8.43 -13.13 19.79
N PHE A 58 -8.82 -11.85 19.68
CA PHE A 58 -9.80 -11.22 20.58
C PHE A 58 -11.16 -11.92 20.63
N ASP A 59 -11.59 -12.51 19.51
CA ASP A 59 -12.84 -13.27 19.41
C ASP A 59 -12.82 -14.55 20.25
N SER A 60 -11.63 -15.11 20.52
CA SER A 60 -11.48 -16.24 21.44
C SER A 60 -11.56 -15.82 22.92
N HIS A 61 -11.32 -14.54 23.23
CA HIS A 61 -11.31 -14.04 24.62
C HIS A 61 -12.73 -13.78 25.14
N THR A 62 -13.63 -13.34 24.26
CA THR A 62 -15.01 -12.95 24.59
C THR A 62 -15.89 -13.08 23.35
N SER A 63 -17.19 -13.31 23.54
CA SER A 63 -18.19 -13.28 22.46
C SER A 63 -18.86 -11.90 22.30
N ASP A 64 -18.44 -10.90 23.09
CA ASP A 64 -18.98 -9.54 23.03
C ASP A 64 -18.29 -8.74 21.93
N LEU A 65 -19.00 -8.56 20.81
CA LEU A 65 -18.50 -7.81 19.65
C LEU A 65 -18.18 -6.35 19.98
N GLU A 66 -18.85 -5.75 20.97
CA GLU A 66 -18.54 -4.39 21.41
C GLU A 66 -17.16 -4.31 22.09
N ASP A 67 -16.87 -5.23 23.01
CA ASP A 67 -15.54 -5.33 23.67
C ASP A 67 -14.43 -5.66 22.66
N ILE A 68 -14.68 -6.57 21.71
CA ILE A 68 -13.75 -6.87 20.61
C ILE A 68 -13.46 -5.60 19.80
N SER A 69 -14.50 -4.87 19.39
CA SER A 69 -14.36 -3.63 18.61
C SER A 69 -13.54 -2.58 19.36
N ARG A 70 -13.73 -2.46 20.68
CA ARG A 70 -12.96 -1.56 21.55
C ARG A 70 -11.48 -1.96 21.63
N LYS A 71 -11.19 -3.26 21.78
CA LYS A 71 -9.80 -3.77 21.77
C LYS A 71 -9.11 -3.50 20.45
N ILE A 72 -9.78 -3.78 19.32
CA ILE A 72 -9.28 -3.49 17.97
C ILE A 72 -8.96 -2.00 17.82
N PHE A 73 -9.89 -1.13 18.19
CA PHE A 73 -9.71 0.32 18.07
C PHE A 73 -8.53 0.84 18.92
N SER A 74 -8.39 0.36 20.15
CA SER A 74 -7.23 0.68 20.99
C SER A 74 -5.93 0.15 20.42
N ALA A 75 -5.94 -1.08 19.88
CA ALA A 75 -4.76 -1.70 19.28
C ALA A 75 -4.30 -0.95 18.01
N HIS A 76 -5.23 -0.40 17.21
CA HIS A 76 -4.89 0.47 16.09
C HIS A 76 -4.07 1.69 16.53
N PHE A 77 -4.45 2.35 17.61
CA PHE A 77 -3.67 3.46 18.17
C PHE A 77 -2.29 3.03 18.67
N GLY A 78 -2.19 1.85 19.31
CA GLY A 78 -0.91 1.27 19.69
C GLY A 78 -0.01 1.02 18.49
N HIS A 79 -0.56 0.48 17.40
CA HIS A 79 0.17 0.27 16.15
C HIS A 79 0.61 1.58 15.50
N LEU A 80 -0.27 2.59 15.44
CA LEU A 80 0.09 3.94 14.94
C LEU A 80 1.23 4.57 15.76
N ALA A 81 1.23 4.40 17.09
CA ALA A 81 2.31 4.88 17.92
C ALA A 81 3.66 4.23 17.57
N VAL A 82 3.68 2.92 17.32
CA VAL A 82 4.90 2.21 16.89
C VAL A 82 5.38 2.73 15.53
N ILE A 83 4.47 2.97 14.58
CA ILE A 83 4.81 3.59 13.29
C ILE A 83 5.45 4.98 13.49
N PHE A 84 4.87 5.82 14.35
CA PHE A 84 5.42 7.15 14.63
C PHE A 84 6.77 7.11 15.37
N ILE A 85 7.00 6.14 16.26
CA ILE A 85 8.30 5.93 16.89
C ILE A 85 9.34 5.52 15.85
N TRP A 86 9.00 4.56 14.98
CA TRP A 86 9.87 4.16 13.87
C TRP A 86 10.21 5.35 12.97
N LEU A 87 9.20 6.13 12.56
CA LEU A 87 9.38 7.29 11.71
C LEU A 87 10.23 8.37 12.39
N SER A 88 9.98 8.64 13.67
CA SER A 88 10.81 9.52 14.51
C SER A 88 12.28 9.08 14.51
N GLY A 89 12.53 7.78 14.69
CA GLY A 89 13.86 7.20 14.60
C GLY A 89 14.52 7.45 13.24
N MET A 90 13.80 7.27 12.13
CA MET A 90 14.34 7.52 10.79
C MET A 90 14.78 8.97 10.59
N TYR A 91 13.95 9.94 11.01
CA TYR A 91 14.30 11.37 10.94
C TYR A 91 15.44 11.73 11.91
N PHE A 92 15.47 11.15 13.12
CA PHE A 92 16.51 11.41 14.10
C PHE A 92 17.88 10.90 13.63
N HIS A 93 17.92 9.69 13.07
CA HIS A 93 19.12 9.12 12.46
C HIS A 93 19.61 9.99 11.30
N GLY A 94 18.69 10.45 10.44
CA GLY A 94 18.97 11.45 9.43
C GLY A 94 19.59 12.74 9.98
N ALA A 95 19.10 13.23 11.12
CA ALA A 95 19.57 14.48 11.72
C ALA A 95 20.92 14.37 12.45
N LYS A 96 21.28 13.18 12.97
CA LYS A 96 22.41 13.02 13.91
C LYS A 96 23.55 12.14 13.42
N PHE A 97 23.26 11.18 12.55
CA PHE A 97 24.19 10.12 12.17
C PHE A 97 24.20 9.89 10.65
N SER A 98 24.05 10.96 9.88
CA SER A 98 23.93 10.89 8.43
C SER A 98 24.81 11.89 7.71
N ASN A 99 25.03 11.66 6.42
CA ASN A 99 25.67 12.60 5.50
C ASN A 99 24.66 13.39 4.65
N TYR A 100 23.43 13.64 5.14
CA TYR A 100 22.35 14.25 4.35
C TYR A 100 22.70 15.61 3.74
N GLU A 101 23.26 16.53 4.53
CA GLU A 101 23.64 17.86 4.03
C GLU A 101 24.78 17.79 3.00
N ALA A 102 25.73 16.87 3.20
CA ALA A 102 26.79 16.63 2.22
C ALA A 102 26.19 16.06 0.93
N TRP A 103 25.31 15.06 1.04
CA TRP A 103 24.60 14.47 -0.09
C TRP A 103 23.78 15.50 -0.88
N LEU A 104 23.12 16.45 -0.22
CA LEU A 104 22.38 17.53 -0.89
C LEU A 104 23.26 18.41 -1.80
N THR A 105 24.56 18.51 -1.52
CA THR A 105 25.49 19.29 -2.37
C THR A 105 26.05 18.49 -3.55
N ASN A 106 25.98 17.16 -3.50
CA ASN A 106 26.39 16.28 -4.60
C ASN A 106 25.58 14.98 -4.61
N PRO A 107 24.29 15.03 -4.99
CA PRO A 107 23.38 13.89 -4.89
C PRO A 107 23.74 12.75 -5.86
N THR A 108 24.55 13.04 -6.88
CA THR A 108 25.00 12.07 -7.88
C THR A 108 26.29 11.34 -7.48
N GLY A 109 27.14 11.97 -6.68
CA GLY A 109 28.46 11.47 -6.30
C GLY A 109 28.54 10.87 -4.90
N ILE A 110 27.72 11.33 -3.96
CA ILE A 110 27.71 10.86 -2.56
C ILE A 110 26.64 9.78 -2.38
N LYS A 111 26.93 8.75 -1.59
CA LYS A 111 25.95 7.70 -1.26
C LYS A 111 25.18 8.06 0.02
N PRO A 112 23.84 7.92 0.03
CA PRO A 112 23.06 8.11 1.25
C PRO A 112 23.51 7.17 2.38
N SER A 113 23.78 7.71 3.56
CA SER A 113 24.13 6.95 4.76
C SER A 113 23.53 7.60 5.99
N ALA A 114 22.91 6.81 6.87
CA ALA A 114 22.25 7.30 8.10
C ALA A 114 22.42 6.36 9.30
N GLN A 115 23.38 5.42 9.21
CA GLN A 115 23.69 4.50 10.28
C GLN A 115 25.20 4.37 10.42
N VAL A 116 25.69 4.63 11.63
CA VAL A 116 27.11 4.52 11.99
C VAL A 116 27.24 3.45 13.06
N VAL A 117 28.16 2.52 12.84
CA VAL A 117 28.41 1.38 13.72
C VAL A 117 29.50 1.75 14.74
N TRP A 118 29.31 1.35 16.00
CA TRP A 118 30.33 1.56 17.04
C TRP A 118 31.60 0.74 16.78
N PRO A 119 32.80 1.29 17.09
CA PRO A 119 34.09 0.64 16.89
C PRO A 119 34.41 -0.36 18.00
N ILE A 120 33.73 -1.51 17.94
CA ILE A 120 33.94 -2.64 18.84
C ILE A 120 34.08 -3.92 18.02
N PHE A 121 34.96 -4.83 18.44
CA PHE A 121 35.14 -6.14 17.77
C PHE A 121 35.50 -6.09 16.26
N GLY A 122 35.96 -4.95 15.74
CA GLY A 122 36.28 -4.79 14.31
C GLY A 122 35.07 -4.53 13.41
N GLN A 123 33.87 -4.37 13.98
CA GLN A 123 32.66 -4.16 13.18
C GLN A 123 32.59 -2.76 12.54
N GLU A 124 33.46 -1.83 12.92
CA GLU A 124 33.61 -0.53 12.26
C GLU A 124 34.04 -0.66 10.80
N ILE A 125 34.51 -1.83 10.36
CA ILE A 125 34.71 -2.15 8.94
C ILE A 125 33.42 -1.94 8.11
N LEU A 126 32.24 -2.01 8.73
CA LEU A 126 30.96 -1.73 8.09
C LEU A 126 30.73 -0.23 7.83
N ASN A 127 31.48 0.65 8.49
CA ASN A 127 31.46 2.09 8.21
C ASN A 127 32.30 2.38 6.96
N ALA A 128 31.76 2.04 5.80
CA ALA A 128 32.41 2.27 4.51
C ALA A 128 32.48 3.76 4.19
N ASP A 129 33.48 4.16 3.39
CA ASP A 129 33.52 5.50 2.80
C ASP A 129 32.40 5.65 1.76
N VAL A 130 31.44 6.51 2.09
CA VAL A 130 30.26 6.82 1.27
C VAL A 130 30.37 8.17 0.57
N GLY A 131 31.53 8.84 0.68
CA GLY A 131 31.76 10.19 0.19
C GLY A 131 31.30 11.29 1.15
N GLY A 132 31.70 12.52 0.86
CA GLY A 132 31.39 13.68 1.72
C GLY A 132 32.15 13.70 3.05
N GLY A 133 33.27 12.96 3.16
CA GLY A 133 34.05 12.83 4.39
C GLY A 133 33.35 12.04 5.48
N PHE A 134 32.37 11.20 5.12
CA PHE A 134 31.54 10.44 6.05
C PHE A 134 31.75 8.92 5.87
N HIS A 135 31.86 8.21 6.99
CA HIS A 135 31.96 6.75 7.02
C HIS A 135 30.75 6.16 7.74
N GLY A 136 30.03 5.24 7.09
CA GLY A 136 28.82 4.62 7.64
C GLY A 136 28.23 3.56 6.72
N ILE A 137 27.10 2.99 7.11
CA ILE A 137 26.37 2.02 6.28
C ILE A 137 25.54 2.78 5.23
N GLN A 138 25.77 2.47 3.96
CA GLN A 138 24.91 2.97 2.88
C GLN A 138 23.47 2.47 3.07
N ILE A 139 22.51 3.38 3.09
CA ILE A 139 21.08 3.07 3.20
C ILE A 139 20.45 2.96 1.80
N THR A 140 19.40 2.14 1.68
CA THR A 140 18.67 1.92 0.42
C THR A 140 17.15 2.16 0.57
N SER A 141 16.76 2.92 1.60
CA SER A 141 15.36 3.24 1.91
C SER A 141 14.79 4.42 1.13
N GLY A 142 15.63 5.17 0.40
CA GLY A 142 15.19 6.36 -0.36
C GLY A 142 14.85 7.59 0.49
N LEU A 143 15.19 7.59 1.78
CA LEU A 143 14.85 8.68 2.71
C LEU A 143 15.43 10.03 2.30
N PHE A 144 16.66 10.06 1.78
CA PHE A 144 17.32 11.31 1.38
C PHE A 144 16.60 11.97 0.20
N GLN A 145 16.23 11.17 -0.81
CA GLN A 145 15.47 11.63 -1.97
C GLN A 145 14.07 12.11 -1.56
N TRP A 146 13.42 11.40 -0.64
CA TRP A 146 12.16 11.84 -0.03
C TRP A 146 12.30 13.17 0.71
N TRP A 147 13.31 13.34 1.57
CA TRP A 147 13.52 14.58 2.32
C TRP A 147 13.82 15.77 1.40
N ARG A 148 14.63 15.57 0.35
CA ARG A 148 14.88 16.60 -0.68
C ARG A 148 13.58 16.99 -1.36
N ALA A 149 12.76 16.00 -1.78
CA ALA A 149 11.46 16.25 -2.39
C ALA A 149 10.51 17.05 -1.47
N ASN A 150 10.66 16.95 -0.15
CA ASN A 150 9.88 17.72 0.82
C ASN A 150 10.45 19.13 1.11
N GLY A 151 11.57 19.51 0.49
CA GLY A 151 12.22 20.81 0.69
C GLY A 151 13.04 20.91 1.97
N ILE A 152 13.46 19.78 2.54
CA ILE A 152 14.31 19.76 3.73
C ILE A 152 15.76 20.01 3.32
N THR A 153 16.38 21.06 3.86
CA THR A 153 17.74 21.50 3.46
C THR A 153 18.79 21.33 4.55
N ASN A 154 18.39 21.06 5.79
CA ASN A 154 19.32 20.92 6.92
C ASN A 154 18.82 19.96 8.01
N SER A 155 19.75 19.57 8.88
CA SER A 155 19.56 18.60 9.95
C SER A 155 18.65 19.10 11.08
N PHE A 156 18.51 20.41 11.24
CA PHE A 156 17.61 20.98 12.25
C PHE A 156 16.14 20.68 11.91
N GLN A 157 15.75 20.80 10.65
CA GLN A 157 14.41 20.44 10.18
C GLN A 157 14.10 18.95 10.38
N LEU A 158 15.06 18.06 10.09
CA LEU A 158 14.94 16.63 10.36
C LEU A 158 14.76 16.38 11.87
N TYR A 159 15.54 17.06 12.70
CA TYR A 159 15.45 16.93 14.16
C TYR A 159 14.09 17.38 14.71
N CYS A 160 13.58 18.53 14.27
CA CYS A 160 12.24 18.99 14.66
C CYS A 160 11.15 18.02 14.22
N THR A 161 11.28 17.44 13.02
CA THR A 161 10.34 16.43 12.50
C THR A 161 10.37 15.16 13.36
N ALA A 162 11.56 14.71 13.77
CA ALA A 162 11.71 13.57 14.67
C ALA A 162 10.99 13.80 16.03
N ILE A 163 11.16 14.98 16.62
CA ILE A 163 10.48 15.34 17.88
C ILE A 163 8.97 15.41 17.66
N GLY A 164 8.50 16.02 16.58
CA GLY A 164 7.08 16.07 16.24
C GLY A 164 6.46 14.68 16.10
N ALA A 165 7.12 13.77 15.39
CA ALA A 165 6.69 12.37 15.26
C ALA A 165 6.66 11.66 16.63
N LEU A 166 7.62 11.92 17.51
CA LEU A 166 7.63 11.34 18.86
C LEU A 166 6.47 11.85 19.74
N VAL A 167 6.15 13.15 19.64
CA VAL A 167 4.97 13.72 20.31
C VAL A 167 3.70 13.07 19.78
N MET A 168 3.58 12.88 18.46
CA MET A 168 2.45 12.18 17.85
C MET A 168 2.34 10.73 18.35
N ALA A 169 3.46 10.01 18.52
CA ALA A 169 3.44 8.68 19.13
C ALA A 169 2.86 8.70 20.55
N GLY A 170 3.28 9.67 21.38
CA GLY A 170 2.71 9.86 22.71
C GLY A 170 1.20 10.14 22.70
N LEU A 171 0.74 10.98 21.75
CA LEU A 171 -0.69 11.25 21.55
C LEU A 171 -1.47 10.00 21.11
N MET A 172 -0.90 9.17 20.23
CA MET A 172 -1.53 7.92 19.81
C MET A 172 -1.64 6.93 20.97
N LEU A 173 -0.57 6.75 21.77
CA LEU A 173 -0.63 5.91 22.98
C LEU A 173 -1.69 6.40 23.97
N PHE A 174 -1.77 7.72 24.18
CA PHE A 174 -2.80 8.32 25.03
C PHE A 174 -4.21 8.09 24.48
N ALA A 175 -4.42 8.27 23.17
CA ALA A 175 -5.72 8.07 22.53
C ALA A 175 -6.19 6.60 22.63
N GLY A 176 -5.28 5.63 22.43
CA GLY A 176 -5.59 4.20 22.61
C GLY A 176 -6.02 3.88 24.04
N TRP A 177 -5.25 4.33 25.03
CA TRP A 177 -5.61 4.20 26.44
C TRP A 177 -6.95 4.88 26.75
N PHE A 178 -7.17 6.10 26.26
CA PHE A 178 -8.36 6.90 26.54
C PHE A 178 -9.62 6.24 25.97
N HIS A 179 -9.56 5.78 24.72
CA HIS A 179 -10.68 5.15 24.03
C HIS A 179 -10.92 3.68 24.40
N TYR A 180 -10.11 3.11 25.29
CA TYR A 180 -10.39 1.82 25.91
C TYR A 180 -10.81 1.94 27.38
N HIS A 181 -10.05 2.69 28.18
CA HIS A 181 -10.24 2.77 29.63
C HIS A 181 -11.14 3.90 30.10
N LYS A 182 -11.27 5.00 29.34
CA LYS A 182 -11.97 6.21 29.79
C LYS A 182 -13.26 6.49 29.05
N ARG A 183 -13.23 6.46 27.73
CA ARG A 183 -14.35 6.78 26.83
C ARG A 183 -14.42 5.76 25.70
N ALA A 184 -14.87 4.55 26.01
CA ALA A 184 -14.94 3.47 25.03
C ALA A 184 -16.18 3.62 24.15
N PRO A 185 -16.04 3.68 22.81
CA PRO A 185 -17.19 3.77 21.91
C PRO A 185 -18.10 2.55 22.01
N LYS A 186 -19.40 2.74 21.76
CA LYS A 186 -20.36 1.64 21.63
C LYS A 186 -20.34 1.01 20.24
N LEU A 187 -20.87 -0.20 20.11
CA LEU A 187 -20.89 -0.94 18.84
C LEU A 187 -21.60 -0.15 17.72
N GLU A 188 -22.68 0.56 18.03
CA GLU A 188 -23.41 1.39 17.06
C GLU A 188 -22.55 2.50 16.42
N TRP A 189 -21.48 2.95 17.10
CA TRP A 189 -20.54 3.91 16.54
C TRP A 189 -19.61 3.24 15.53
N PHE A 190 -19.11 2.03 15.84
CA PHE A 190 -18.25 1.26 14.94
C PHE A 190 -18.98 0.80 13.68
N GLN A 191 -20.25 0.45 13.81
CA GLN A 191 -21.09 0.00 12.68
C GLN A 191 -21.59 1.14 11.79
N ASN A 192 -21.22 2.40 12.08
CA ASN A 192 -21.60 3.55 11.27
C ASN A 192 -20.72 3.70 10.02
N VAL A 193 -20.88 2.76 9.09
CA VAL A 193 -20.03 2.63 7.90
C VAL A 193 -20.19 3.78 6.91
N GLU A 194 -21.39 4.36 6.77
CA GLU A 194 -21.58 5.55 5.92
C GLU A 194 -20.80 6.76 6.45
N SER A 195 -20.89 7.03 7.76
CA SER A 195 -20.10 8.12 8.37
C SER A 195 -18.61 7.83 8.25
N MET A 196 -18.17 6.61 8.56
CA MET A 196 -16.77 6.21 8.46
C MET A 196 -16.23 6.45 7.04
N MET A 197 -16.96 6.01 6.00
CA MET A 197 -16.52 6.16 4.61
C MET A 197 -16.52 7.62 4.15
N ASN A 198 -17.52 8.42 4.52
CA ASN A 198 -17.50 9.85 4.21
C ASN A 198 -16.29 10.56 4.85
N HIS A 199 -16.00 10.28 6.13
CA HIS A 199 -14.87 10.89 6.84
C HIS A 199 -13.52 10.39 6.34
N HIS A 200 -13.40 9.12 5.95
CA HIS A 200 -12.15 8.60 5.39
C HIS A 200 -11.91 9.12 3.96
N LEU A 201 -12.93 9.15 3.11
CA LEU A 201 -12.79 9.69 1.75
C LEU A 201 -12.54 11.20 1.79
N ALA A 202 -13.46 12.01 2.33
CA ALA A 202 -13.31 13.46 2.27
C ALA A 202 -12.28 14.00 3.27
N GLY A 203 -12.25 13.45 4.48
CA GLY A 203 -11.36 13.89 5.55
C GLY A 203 -9.95 13.32 5.39
N LEU A 204 -9.78 12.03 5.62
CA LEU A 204 -8.45 11.41 5.66
C LEU A 204 -7.72 11.49 4.30
N LEU A 205 -8.36 11.05 3.21
CA LEU A 205 -7.76 11.07 1.88
C LEU A 205 -7.86 12.46 1.24
N GLY A 206 -9.05 13.07 1.23
CA GLY A 206 -9.29 14.36 0.59
C GLY A 206 -8.49 15.51 1.21
N LEU A 207 -8.66 15.76 2.52
CA LEU A 207 -7.88 16.81 3.21
C LEU A 207 -6.40 16.42 3.35
N GLY A 208 -6.08 15.12 3.39
CA GLY A 208 -4.69 14.64 3.34
C GLY A 208 -3.99 15.05 2.04
N CYS A 209 -4.60 14.74 0.88
CA CYS A 209 -4.10 15.17 -0.42
C CYS A 209 -4.07 16.70 -0.55
N LEU A 210 -5.10 17.42 -0.07
CA LEU A 210 -5.13 18.88 -0.13
C LEU A 210 -4.02 19.51 0.71
N GLY A 211 -3.81 19.01 1.93
CA GLY A 211 -2.75 19.46 2.82
C GLY A 211 -1.37 19.22 2.23
N TYR A 212 -1.16 18.05 1.59
CA TYR A 212 0.10 17.75 0.93
C TYR A 212 0.32 18.59 -0.34
N ALA A 213 -0.72 18.83 -1.15
CA ALA A 213 -0.64 19.76 -2.27
C ALA A 213 -0.24 21.17 -1.82
N GLY A 214 -0.79 21.66 -0.70
CA GLY A 214 -0.39 22.93 -0.09
C GLY A 214 1.09 22.95 0.32
N GLN A 215 1.58 21.89 0.98
CA GLN A 215 2.99 21.74 1.31
C GLN A 215 3.88 21.71 0.06
N GLN A 216 3.46 21.00 -0.99
CA GLN A 216 4.18 20.95 -2.25
C GLN A 216 4.28 22.33 -2.89
N ILE A 217 3.16 23.02 -3.06
CA ILE A 217 3.10 24.32 -3.74
C ILE A 217 3.91 25.38 -2.99
N HIS A 218 3.79 25.43 -1.66
CA HIS A 218 4.29 26.55 -0.87
C HIS A 218 5.69 26.33 -0.26
N VAL A 219 6.19 25.09 -0.23
CA VAL A 219 7.49 24.77 0.37
C VAL A 219 8.36 23.93 -0.55
N SER A 220 7.86 22.78 -1.00
CA SER A 220 8.71 21.83 -1.73
C SER A 220 9.08 22.34 -3.13
N LEU A 221 8.11 22.85 -3.90
CA LEU A 221 8.32 23.44 -5.22
C LEU A 221 9.38 24.54 -5.23
N PRO A 222 9.25 25.62 -4.43
CA PRO A 222 10.21 26.71 -4.47
C PRO A 222 11.64 26.28 -4.11
N ILE A 223 11.77 25.44 -3.08
CA ILE A 223 13.08 24.98 -2.61
C ILE A 223 13.72 24.02 -3.62
N ASN A 224 12.95 23.08 -4.20
CA ASN A 224 13.48 22.16 -5.20
C ASN A 224 13.83 22.87 -6.52
N ALA A 225 13.10 23.90 -6.93
CA ALA A 225 13.48 24.70 -8.08
C ALA A 225 14.85 25.38 -7.88
N CYS A 226 15.12 25.90 -6.67
CA CYS A 226 16.45 26.41 -6.32
C CYS A 226 17.52 25.30 -6.31
N MET A 227 17.25 24.15 -5.70
CA MET A 227 18.21 23.03 -5.66
C MET A 227 18.51 22.50 -7.06
N ASP A 228 17.50 22.27 -7.89
CA ASP A 228 17.67 21.82 -9.28
C ASP A 228 18.46 22.83 -10.11
N ALA A 229 18.29 24.14 -9.87
CA ALA A 229 19.05 25.19 -10.54
C ALA A 229 20.53 25.22 -10.12
N ILE A 230 20.82 25.01 -8.84
CA ILE A 230 22.19 24.83 -8.33
C ILE A 230 22.82 23.59 -8.97
N ASP A 231 22.12 22.45 -8.93
CA ASP A 231 22.58 21.17 -9.47
C ASP A 231 22.83 21.24 -11.00
N ALA A 232 22.05 22.05 -11.72
CA ALA A 232 22.24 22.31 -13.15
C ALA A 232 23.36 23.31 -13.47
N GLY A 233 24.04 23.88 -12.47
CA GLY A 233 25.09 24.89 -12.64
C GLY A 233 24.58 26.25 -13.10
N ARG A 234 23.29 26.53 -12.91
CA ARG A 234 22.62 27.80 -13.31
C ARG A 234 21.82 28.35 -12.12
N PRO A 235 22.49 28.81 -11.05
CA PRO A 235 21.81 29.28 -9.84
C PRO A 235 20.86 30.43 -10.14
N LEU A 236 19.73 30.46 -9.43
CA LEU A 236 18.72 31.51 -9.56
C LEU A 236 19.13 32.75 -8.75
N THR A 237 18.73 33.92 -9.24
CA THR A 237 18.72 35.15 -8.43
C THR A 237 17.30 35.34 -7.94
N ILE A 238 17.10 35.36 -6.62
CA ILE A 238 15.79 35.55 -5.99
C ILE A 238 15.95 36.54 -4.83
N GLY A 239 15.05 37.52 -4.74
CA GLY A 239 15.11 38.57 -3.72
C GLY A 239 16.36 39.45 -3.83
N GLY A 240 16.92 39.58 -5.04
CA GLY A 240 18.16 40.34 -5.29
C GLY A 240 19.44 39.64 -4.82
N ARG A 241 19.38 38.35 -4.44
CA ARG A 241 20.52 37.54 -4.04
C ARG A 241 20.67 36.32 -4.95
N VAL A 242 21.91 35.99 -5.32
CA VAL A 242 22.22 34.74 -6.03
C VAL A 242 22.16 33.57 -5.05
N ILE A 243 21.40 32.53 -5.41
CA ILE A 243 21.21 31.31 -4.63
C ILE A 243 22.15 30.23 -5.20
N ASP A 244 23.42 30.30 -4.81
CA ASP A 244 24.51 29.45 -5.32
C ASP A 244 24.86 28.23 -4.44
N SER A 245 24.22 28.12 -3.27
CA SER A 245 24.47 27.07 -2.30
C SER A 245 23.19 26.70 -1.56
N ILE A 246 23.13 25.46 -1.03
CA ILE A 246 21.96 24.96 -0.28
C ILE A 246 21.64 25.87 0.92
N GLY A 247 22.67 26.37 1.62
CA GLY A 247 22.49 27.28 2.75
C GLY A 247 22.05 28.70 2.37
N ALA A 248 22.14 29.09 1.10
CA ALA A 248 21.63 30.38 0.61
C ALA A 248 20.13 30.35 0.29
N ILE A 249 19.53 29.15 0.15
CA ILE A 249 18.10 29.00 -0.16
C ILE A 249 17.27 29.57 1.01
N PRO A 250 16.29 30.46 0.75
CA PRO A 250 15.39 30.96 1.78
C PRO A 250 14.69 29.82 2.52
N LEU A 251 14.55 29.97 3.84
CA LEU A 251 13.88 28.99 4.68
C LEU A 251 12.38 28.91 4.32
N PRO A 252 11.72 27.76 4.51
CA PRO A 252 10.31 27.57 4.13
C PRO A 252 9.36 28.71 4.53
N HIS A 253 9.51 29.25 5.74
CA HIS A 253 8.65 30.32 6.24
C HIS A 253 8.86 31.67 5.53
N GLU A 254 10.04 31.92 4.96
CA GLU A 254 10.33 33.15 4.21
C GLU A 254 9.53 33.18 2.90
N TRP A 255 9.35 32.03 2.24
CA TRP A 255 8.48 31.88 1.07
C TRP A 255 7.01 32.16 1.38
N ILE A 256 6.55 31.79 2.58
CA ILE A 256 5.17 32.03 3.03
C ILE A 256 4.96 33.52 3.35
N LEU A 257 5.89 34.10 4.12
CA LEU A 257 5.75 35.46 4.63
C LEU A 257 6.06 36.52 3.58
N ASN A 258 6.95 36.22 2.63
CA ASN A 258 7.34 37.13 1.57
C ASN A 258 6.82 36.67 0.21
N LYS A 259 5.61 37.14 -0.14
CA LYS A 259 4.97 36.89 -1.44
C LYS A 259 5.85 37.26 -2.64
N ALA A 260 6.75 38.24 -2.50
CA ALA A 260 7.61 38.66 -3.60
C ALA A 260 8.57 37.54 -4.05
N LEU A 261 9.07 36.72 -3.12
CA LEU A 261 9.95 35.59 -3.45
C LEU A 261 9.21 34.55 -4.31
N MET A 262 7.98 34.23 -3.94
CA MET A 262 7.14 33.30 -4.72
C MET A 262 6.77 33.89 -6.08
N ALA A 263 6.44 35.19 -6.15
CA ALA A 263 6.08 35.85 -7.41
C ALA A 263 7.26 36.00 -8.38
N GLU A 264 8.49 36.08 -7.89
CA GLU A 264 9.69 36.11 -8.74
C GLU A 264 9.94 34.77 -9.43
N MET A 265 9.62 33.66 -8.76
CA MET A 265 9.78 32.31 -9.32
C MET A 265 8.57 31.82 -10.10
N TYR A 266 7.38 32.14 -9.60
CA TYR A 266 6.08 31.77 -10.17
C TYR A 266 5.25 33.05 -10.35
N PRO A 267 5.35 33.73 -11.51
CA PRO A 267 4.72 35.02 -11.75
C PRO A 267 3.22 35.07 -11.44
N SER A 268 2.50 33.95 -11.56
CA SER A 268 1.06 33.89 -11.26
C SER A 268 0.73 34.15 -9.80
N PHE A 269 1.69 33.97 -8.87
CA PHE A 269 1.50 34.35 -7.47
C PHE A 269 1.21 35.84 -7.31
N ALA A 270 1.70 36.71 -8.21
CA ALA A 270 1.39 38.14 -8.17
C ALA A 270 -0.12 38.40 -8.25
N GLU A 271 -0.87 37.62 -9.04
CA GLU A 271 -2.33 37.72 -9.20
C GLU A 271 -3.11 37.36 -7.91
N GLY A 272 -2.49 36.61 -7.00
CA GLY A 272 -3.08 36.17 -5.74
C GLY A 272 -4.15 35.10 -5.91
N LEU A 273 -5.12 35.08 -4.99
CA LEU A 273 -6.17 34.04 -4.94
C LEU A 273 -7.41 34.37 -5.77
N LYS A 274 -7.48 35.56 -6.37
CA LYS A 274 -8.64 35.98 -7.17
C LYS A 274 -8.95 35.00 -8.32
N PRO A 275 -7.97 34.54 -9.12
CA PRO A 275 -8.24 33.61 -10.21
C PRO A 275 -8.85 32.28 -9.75
N PHE A 276 -8.51 31.80 -8.55
CA PHE A 276 -9.12 30.61 -7.95
C PHE A 276 -10.63 30.78 -7.75
N PHE A 277 -11.06 31.88 -7.12
CA PHE A 277 -12.47 32.15 -6.82
C PHE A 277 -13.29 32.57 -8.05
N THR A 278 -12.64 33.05 -9.12
CA THR A 278 -13.29 33.35 -10.40
C THR A 278 -13.24 32.21 -11.41
N LEU A 279 -12.73 31.04 -11.01
CA LEU A 279 -12.54 29.86 -11.89
C LEU A 279 -11.65 30.12 -13.11
N ASN A 280 -10.78 31.14 -13.07
CA ASN A 280 -9.80 31.42 -14.11
C ASN A 280 -8.50 30.66 -13.83
N TRP A 281 -8.57 29.34 -13.78
CA TRP A 281 -7.47 28.50 -13.26
C TRP A 281 -6.27 28.35 -14.18
N ASN A 282 -6.40 28.69 -15.47
CA ASN A 282 -5.31 28.60 -16.44
C ASN A 282 -4.10 29.47 -16.06
N VAL A 283 -4.28 30.48 -15.21
CA VAL A 283 -3.17 31.34 -14.76
C VAL A 283 -2.16 30.60 -13.87
N TYR A 284 -2.55 29.51 -13.21
CA TYR A 284 -1.70 28.75 -12.28
C TYR A 284 -0.80 27.72 -12.96
N ALA A 285 -0.66 27.77 -14.28
CA ALA A 285 0.08 26.79 -15.08
C ALA A 285 1.62 26.84 -14.89
N ASP A 286 2.14 27.78 -14.11
CA ASP A 286 3.56 27.88 -13.75
C ASP A 286 3.96 26.93 -12.60
N PHE A 287 3.04 26.60 -11.69
CA PHE A 287 3.28 25.66 -10.58
C PHE A 287 2.31 24.46 -10.53
N LEU A 288 1.17 24.51 -11.23
CA LEU A 288 0.28 23.36 -11.46
C LEU A 288 0.39 22.92 -12.91
N THR A 289 1.32 22.01 -13.18
CA THR A 289 1.66 21.63 -14.56
C THR A 289 1.06 20.27 -14.94
N PHE A 290 1.15 19.95 -16.23
CA PHE A 290 0.82 18.62 -16.77
C PHE A 290 1.86 18.24 -17.81
N LYS A 291 3.14 18.33 -17.43
CA LYS A 291 4.28 18.11 -18.35
C LYS A 291 4.33 16.65 -18.78
N GLY A 292 4.19 15.72 -17.83
CA GLY A 292 4.46 14.31 -18.06
C GLY A 292 5.97 14.03 -18.18
N GLY A 293 6.33 12.76 -18.08
CA GLY A 293 7.73 12.32 -18.12
C GLY A 293 8.51 12.66 -16.85
N LEU A 294 9.84 12.78 -17.01
CA LEU A 294 10.79 12.98 -15.90
C LEU A 294 11.52 14.31 -16.06
N ASN A 295 11.85 14.93 -14.93
CA ASN A 295 12.73 16.09 -14.88
C ASN A 295 14.16 15.66 -15.29
N PRO A 296 14.74 16.23 -16.35
CA PRO A 296 16.04 15.81 -16.88
C PRO A 296 17.22 16.12 -15.95
N VAL A 297 17.06 17.02 -14.98
CA VAL A 297 18.10 17.33 -13.99
C VAL A 297 18.18 16.23 -12.92
N THR A 298 17.02 15.76 -12.46
CA THR A 298 16.94 14.90 -11.28
C THR A 298 16.58 13.45 -11.60
N GLY A 299 16.01 13.18 -12.77
CA GLY A 299 15.50 11.87 -13.17
C GLY A 299 14.23 11.43 -12.42
N GLY A 300 13.64 12.31 -11.60
CA GLY A 300 12.36 12.08 -10.92
C GLY A 300 11.19 12.76 -11.63
N LEU A 301 9.96 12.51 -11.19
CA LEU A 301 8.76 13.21 -11.65
C LEU A 301 8.87 14.72 -11.42
N TRP A 302 8.19 15.50 -12.26
CA TRP A 302 8.04 16.93 -12.04
C TRP A 302 7.22 17.18 -10.76
N LEU A 303 7.81 17.88 -9.79
CA LEU A 303 7.10 18.18 -8.55
C LEU A 303 5.85 19.05 -8.76
N SER A 304 5.82 19.86 -9.84
CA SER A 304 4.64 20.65 -10.21
C SER A 304 3.51 19.80 -10.77
N ASP A 305 3.84 18.68 -11.43
CA ASP A 305 2.85 17.67 -11.84
C ASP A 305 2.34 16.90 -10.62
N THR A 306 3.20 16.58 -9.64
CA THR A 306 2.76 15.88 -8.42
C THR A 306 1.90 16.78 -7.52
N ALA A 307 2.19 18.08 -7.44
CA ALA A 307 1.33 19.05 -6.76
C ALA A 307 -0.06 19.12 -7.40
N HIS A 308 -0.12 19.19 -8.73
CA HIS A 308 -1.38 19.16 -9.48
C HIS A 308 -2.13 17.84 -9.31
N HIS A 309 -1.41 16.71 -9.32
CA HIS A 309 -1.98 15.38 -9.05
C HIS A 309 -2.65 15.31 -7.67
N HIS A 310 -1.98 15.75 -6.61
CA HIS A 310 -2.55 15.74 -5.26
C HIS A 310 -3.76 16.69 -5.14
N LEU A 311 -3.72 17.86 -5.79
CA LEU A 311 -4.87 18.77 -5.82
C LEU A 311 -6.08 18.14 -6.53
N ALA A 312 -5.86 17.47 -7.66
CA ALA A 312 -6.93 16.78 -8.38
C ALA A 312 -7.52 15.62 -7.57
N LEU A 313 -6.67 14.81 -6.91
CA LEU A 313 -7.12 13.75 -6.01
C LEU A 313 -7.86 14.29 -4.78
N ALA A 314 -7.43 15.43 -4.23
CA ALA A 314 -8.12 16.06 -3.12
C ALA A 314 -9.56 16.39 -3.49
N VAL A 315 -9.79 17.00 -4.65
CA VAL A 315 -11.14 17.29 -5.16
C VAL A 315 -11.93 16.00 -5.35
N LEU A 316 -11.35 14.99 -5.99
CA LEU A 316 -12.00 13.70 -6.22
C LEU A 316 -12.46 13.05 -4.92
N PHE A 317 -11.58 12.96 -3.93
CA PHE A 317 -11.88 12.30 -2.65
C PHE A 317 -12.83 13.12 -1.77
N ILE A 318 -12.72 14.44 -1.76
CA ILE A 318 -13.69 15.32 -1.08
C ILE A 318 -15.08 15.12 -1.67
N VAL A 319 -15.22 15.15 -3.00
CA VAL A 319 -16.52 14.91 -3.66
C VAL A 319 -17.03 13.50 -3.38
N ALA A 320 -16.18 12.47 -3.50
CA ALA A 320 -16.55 11.08 -3.22
C ALA A 320 -17.02 10.87 -1.78
N GLY A 321 -16.43 11.56 -0.80
CA GLY A 321 -16.83 11.49 0.61
C GLY A 321 -18.16 12.19 0.95
N HIS A 322 -18.89 12.69 -0.04
CA HIS A 322 -20.27 13.19 0.13
C HIS A 322 -21.33 12.24 -0.48
N MET A 323 -20.93 11.02 -0.85
CA MET A 323 -21.82 10.04 -1.48
C MET A 323 -22.84 9.44 -0.50
N TYR A 324 -22.43 9.16 0.75
CA TYR A 324 -23.24 8.33 1.65
C TYR A 324 -24.14 9.14 2.59
N ARG A 325 -25.34 8.61 2.83
CA ARG A 325 -26.37 9.25 3.65
C ARG A 325 -25.96 9.29 5.12
N THR A 326 -26.10 10.45 5.75
CA THR A 326 -25.91 10.63 7.20
C THR A 326 -27.13 11.33 7.82
N ASN A 327 -26.95 12.22 8.79
CA ASN A 327 -28.04 12.84 9.57
C ASN A 327 -28.97 13.77 8.78
N TRP A 328 -28.56 14.18 7.58
CA TRP A 328 -29.25 15.21 6.79
C TRP A 328 -30.19 14.64 5.72
N GLY A 329 -30.36 13.32 5.67
CA GLY A 329 -31.26 12.64 4.73
C GLY A 329 -30.79 12.63 3.26
N ILE A 330 -29.72 13.35 2.92
CA ILE A 330 -29.12 13.41 1.57
C ILE A 330 -28.00 12.38 1.46
N GLY A 331 -27.94 11.68 0.33
CA GLY A 331 -26.93 10.64 0.01
C GLY A 331 -27.53 9.24 -0.08
N HIS A 332 -26.67 8.26 -0.35
CA HIS A 332 -27.04 6.85 -0.51
C HIS A 332 -26.82 6.03 0.77
N SER A 333 -27.71 5.08 1.08
CA SER A 333 -27.39 4.02 2.04
C SER A 333 -26.64 2.89 1.32
N MET A 334 -25.55 2.38 1.93
CA MET A 334 -24.80 1.26 1.34
C MET A 334 -25.64 -0.01 1.25
N LYS A 335 -26.49 -0.25 2.27
CA LYS A 335 -27.42 -1.37 2.27
C LYS A 335 -28.41 -1.29 1.11
N GLU A 336 -29.03 -0.13 0.91
CA GLU A 336 -29.95 0.09 -0.22
C GLU A 336 -29.25 -0.11 -1.57
N ILE A 337 -27.99 0.34 -1.71
CA ILE A 337 -27.19 0.07 -2.92
C ILE A 337 -27.05 -1.44 -3.09
N LEU A 338 -26.50 -2.16 -2.12
CA LEU A 338 -26.25 -3.60 -2.24
C LEU A 338 -27.52 -4.41 -2.49
N ASP A 339 -28.60 -4.15 -1.74
CA ASP A 339 -29.85 -4.91 -1.83
C ASP A 339 -30.56 -4.72 -3.19
N ASN A 340 -30.35 -3.57 -3.84
CA ASN A 340 -30.90 -3.27 -5.17
C ASN A 340 -30.05 -3.83 -6.33
N HIS A 341 -28.78 -4.19 -6.10
CA HIS A 341 -27.95 -4.85 -7.11
C HIS A 341 -28.25 -6.35 -7.16
N GLN A 342 -29.42 -6.68 -7.69
CA GLN A 342 -29.84 -8.05 -7.99
C GLN A 342 -29.45 -8.35 -9.44
N GLY A 343 -28.68 -9.41 -9.66
CA GLY A 343 -28.23 -9.81 -10.99
C GLY A 343 -29.40 -10.05 -11.94
N ASP A 344 -29.14 -10.06 -13.25
CA ASP A 344 -30.16 -10.31 -14.26
C ASP A 344 -30.92 -11.62 -13.93
N PRO A 345 -32.24 -11.58 -13.69
CA PRO A 345 -33.02 -12.75 -13.31
C PRO A 345 -32.96 -13.89 -14.34
N LEU A 346 -32.72 -13.58 -15.62
CA LEU A 346 -32.64 -14.54 -16.72
C LEU A 346 -31.25 -15.19 -16.85
N LEU A 347 -30.17 -14.44 -16.60
CA LEU A 347 -28.79 -14.93 -16.80
C LEU A 347 -28.11 -15.37 -15.50
N PHE A 348 -28.32 -14.61 -14.42
CA PHE A 348 -27.66 -14.79 -13.13
C PHE A 348 -28.61 -14.48 -11.95
N GLY A 349 -29.82 -15.06 -11.99
CA GLY A 349 -30.83 -14.84 -10.95
C GLY A 349 -30.35 -15.21 -9.53
N GLY A 350 -31.06 -14.74 -8.50
CA GLY A 350 -30.65 -14.89 -7.10
C GLY A 350 -30.92 -13.62 -6.31
N ARG A 351 -30.42 -13.53 -5.07
CA ARG A 351 -30.57 -12.34 -4.21
C ARG A 351 -29.44 -11.31 -4.37
N GLY A 352 -28.57 -11.46 -5.38
CA GLY A 352 -27.49 -10.51 -5.66
C GLY A 352 -26.58 -10.29 -4.45
N HIS A 353 -26.39 -9.02 -4.07
CA HIS A 353 -25.54 -8.62 -2.94
C HIS A 353 -26.25 -8.52 -1.58
N GLN A 354 -27.52 -8.96 -1.47
CA GLN A 354 -28.22 -8.97 -0.19
C GLN A 354 -27.46 -9.80 0.87
N GLY A 355 -27.35 -9.29 2.09
CA GLY A 355 -26.62 -9.93 3.19
C GLY A 355 -25.15 -9.50 3.30
N LEU A 356 -24.55 -8.94 2.25
CA LEU A 356 -23.14 -8.52 2.29
C LEU A 356 -22.91 -7.29 3.19
N PHE A 357 -23.92 -6.42 3.31
CA PHE A 357 -23.86 -5.29 4.24
C PHE A 357 -23.77 -5.78 5.69
N GLU A 358 -24.61 -6.75 6.05
CA GLU A 358 -24.60 -7.40 7.35
C GLU A 358 -23.25 -8.07 7.61
N ASP A 359 -22.77 -8.92 6.69
CA ASP A 359 -21.47 -9.61 6.84
C ASP A 359 -20.33 -8.62 7.11
N LEU A 360 -20.26 -7.51 6.37
CA LEU A 360 -19.21 -6.50 6.51
C LEU A 360 -19.40 -5.58 7.73
N THR A 361 -20.59 -5.51 8.33
CA THR A 361 -20.86 -4.67 9.51
C THR A 361 -20.85 -5.47 10.81
N THR A 362 -20.94 -6.79 10.74
CA THR A 362 -20.92 -7.68 11.92
C THR A 362 -19.65 -8.53 12.03
N SER A 363 -18.83 -8.64 10.97
CA SER A 363 -17.55 -9.36 11.02
C SER A 363 -16.35 -8.43 10.75
N TRP A 364 -15.47 -8.32 11.76
CA TRP A 364 -14.16 -7.69 11.59
C TRP A 364 -13.24 -8.50 10.68
N HIS A 365 -13.38 -9.83 10.65
CA HIS A 365 -12.62 -10.70 9.76
C HIS A 365 -12.99 -10.48 8.29
N ALA A 366 -14.27 -10.27 7.98
CA ALA A 366 -14.72 -9.94 6.62
C ALA A 366 -14.12 -8.62 6.13
N GLN A 367 -14.18 -7.56 6.95
CA GLN A 367 -13.55 -6.28 6.60
C GLN A 367 -12.03 -6.41 6.44
N LEU A 368 -11.37 -7.07 7.39
CA LEU A 368 -9.93 -7.22 7.36
C LEU A 368 -9.47 -8.01 6.13
N ALA A 369 -10.22 -9.05 5.73
CA ALA A 369 -9.93 -9.81 4.51
C ALA A 369 -9.95 -8.90 3.26
N VAL A 370 -11.02 -8.11 3.08
CA VAL A 370 -11.15 -7.20 1.94
C VAL A 370 -10.06 -6.11 1.97
N ASN A 371 -9.84 -5.51 3.14
CA ASN A 371 -8.85 -4.44 3.30
C ASN A 371 -7.42 -4.93 3.03
N LEU A 372 -7.06 -6.14 3.48
CA LEU A 372 -5.76 -6.74 3.19
C LEU A 372 -5.59 -7.07 1.71
N ALA A 373 -6.64 -7.55 1.04
CA ALA A 373 -6.59 -7.85 -0.40
C ALA A 373 -6.34 -6.57 -1.21
N ILE A 374 -7.06 -5.50 -0.89
CA ILE A 374 -6.91 -4.20 -1.56
C ILE A 374 -5.55 -3.58 -1.23
N LEU A 375 -5.18 -3.49 0.05
CA LEU A 375 -3.92 -2.88 0.47
C LEU A 375 -2.71 -3.61 -0.11
N GLY A 376 -2.70 -4.96 -0.05
CA GLY A 376 -1.61 -5.74 -0.61
C GLY A 376 -1.47 -5.57 -2.13
N SER A 377 -2.59 -5.51 -2.85
CA SER A 377 -2.60 -5.22 -4.28
C SER A 377 -2.08 -3.81 -4.59
N ILE A 378 -2.52 -2.80 -3.83
CA ILE A 378 -2.03 -1.42 -3.96
C ILE A 378 -0.53 -1.35 -3.65
N THR A 379 -0.03 -2.08 -2.64
CA THR A 379 1.41 -2.12 -2.34
C THR A 379 2.22 -2.69 -3.51
N ILE A 380 1.73 -3.72 -4.20
CA ILE A 380 2.36 -4.24 -5.43
C ILE A 380 2.31 -3.21 -6.57
N ILE A 381 1.19 -2.49 -6.72
CA ILE A 381 1.07 -1.42 -7.72
C ILE A 381 2.05 -0.28 -7.42
N VAL A 382 2.23 0.09 -6.14
CA VAL A 382 3.22 1.08 -5.71
C VAL A 382 4.62 0.67 -6.15
N ALA A 383 5.00 -0.61 -5.98
CA ALA A 383 6.29 -1.11 -6.47
C ALA A 383 6.46 -0.87 -7.98
N HIS A 384 5.47 -1.27 -8.79
CA HIS A 384 5.51 -1.14 -10.24
C HIS A 384 5.50 0.32 -10.72
N HIS A 385 4.69 1.16 -10.08
CA HIS A 385 4.62 2.58 -10.43
C HIS A 385 5.87 3.34 -10.03
N MET A 386 6.43 3.08 -8.84
CA MET A 386 7.59 3.83 -8.36
C MET A 386 8.86 3.57 -9.17
N TYR A 387 9.07 2.36 -9.69
CA TYR A 387 10.25 2.13 -10.54
C TYR A 387 10.07 2.73 -11.93
N ALA A 388 8.89 2.58 -12.53
CA ALA A 388 8.64 3.07 -13.90
C ALA A 388 8.41 4.58 -13.96
N MET A 389 7.96 5.19 -12.86
CA MET A 389 7.72 6.63 -12.71
C MET A 389 8.39 7.13 -11.42
N PRO A 390 9.74 7.22 -11.36
CA PRO A 390 10.47 7.57 -10.14
C PRO A 390 9.99 8.89 -9.54
N PRO A 391 9.33 8.90 -8.37
CA PRO A 391 8.63 10.10 -7.90
C PRO A 391 9.52 11.11 -7.21
N TYR A 392 10.76 10.74 -6.87
CA TYR A 392 11.67 11.57 -6.08
C TYR A 392 12.93 11.97 -6.85
N PRO A 393 13.50 13.16 -6.61
CA PRO A 393 14.73 13.59 -7.23
C PRO A 393 15.89 12.62 -6.96
N TYR A 394 16.66 12.29 -8.00
CA TYR A 394 17.85 11.41 -7.97
C TYR A 394 17.61 9.95 -7.57
N ILE A 395 16.35 9.54 -7.35
CA ILE A 395 16.07 8.15 -6.94
C ILE A 395 16.20 7.16 -8.10
N ALA A 396 16.00 7.61 -9.33
CA ALA A 396 16.07 6.78 -10.53
C ALA A 396 17.50 6.24 -10.79
N THR A 397 18.51 7.06 -10.51
CA THR A 397 19.93 6.70 -10.67
C THR A 397 20.57 6.07 -9.44
N ASP A 398 19.80 5.93 -8.36
CA ASP A 398 20.16 5.16 -7.17
C ASP A 398 19.56 3.75 -7.27
N TYR A 399 20.20 2.92 -8.09
CA TYR A 399 19.70 1.58 -8.44
C TYR A 399 19.51 0.67 -7.22
N ALA A 400 20.34 0.81 -6.19
CA ALA A 400 20.20 0.03 -4.96
C ALA A 400 18.89 0.38 -4.24
N THR A 401 18.54 1.67 -4.18
CA THR A 401 17.26 2.12 -3.63
C THR A 401 16.08 1.67 -4.49
N GLN A 402 16.15 1.74 -5.82
CA GLN A 402 15.10 1.24 -6.72
C GLN A 402 14.82 -0.25 -6.49
N LEU A 403 15.86 -1.07 -6.48
CA LEU A 403 15.76 -2.51 -6.25
C LEU A 403 15.21 -2.83 -4.86
N SER A 404 15.70 -2.14 -3.83
CA SER A 404 15.21 -2.31 -2.46
C SER A 404 13.74 -1.95 -2.33
N LEU A 405 13.31 -0.79 -2.85
CA LEU A 405 11.92 -0.34 -2.73
C LEU A 405 10.96 -1.24 -3.51
N PHE A 406 11.32 -1.65 -4.73
CA PHE A 406 10.51 -2.61 -5.50
C PHE A 406 10.36 -3.92 -4.73
N THR A 407 11.47 -4.55 -4.34
CA THR A 407 11.48 -5.83 -3.63
C THR A 407 10.72 -5.74 -2.30
N HIS A 408 10.93 -4.68 -1.53
CA HIS A 408 10.26 -4.44 -0.25
C HIS A 408 8.74 -4.38 -0.39
N HIS A 409 8.23 -3.57 -1.31
CA HIS A 409 6.79 -3.40 -1.51
C HIS A 409 6.16 -4.65 -2.13
N MET A 410 6.87 -5.38 -3.00
CA MET A 410 6.41 -6.67 -3.51
C MET A 410 6.21 -7.70 -2.39
N TRP A 411 7.17 -7.80 -1.45
CA TRP A 411 7.05 -8.70 -0.30
C TRP A 411 5.90 -8.33 0.62
N ILE A 412 5.79 -7.06 1.01
CA ILE A 412 4.68 -6.59 1.86
C ILE A 412 3.34 -6.90 1.18
N GLY A 413 3.20 -6.58 -0.10
CA GLY A 413 1.97 -6.84 -0.84
C GLY A 413 1.60 -8.32 -0.88
N GLY A 414 2.58 -9.21 -1.13
CA GLY A 414 2.39 -10.65 -1.07
C GLY A 414 1.90 -11.15 0.29
N PHE A 415 2.53 -10.71 1.38
CA PHE A 415 2.10 -11.08 2.74
C PHE A 415 0.68 -10.61 3.06
N LEU A 416 0.32 -9.39 2.68
CA LEU A 416 -1.02 -8.85 2.90
C LEU A 416 -2.07 -9.63 2.10
N ILE A 417 -1.81 -9.99 0.84
CA ILE A 417 -2.72 -10.81 0.03
C ILE A 417 -2.92 -12.21 0.64
N VAL A 418 -1.87 -12.86 1.15
CA VAL A 418 -2.02 -14.14 1.85
C VAL A 418 -2.85 -13.96 3.14
N GLY A 419 -2.60 -12.88 3.88
CA GLY A 419 -3.40 -12.50 5.04
C GLY A 419 -4.89 -12.31 4.70
N ALA A 420 -5.20 -11.75 3.53
CA ALA A 420 -6.58 -11.64 3.05
C ALA A 420 -7.25 -13.02 2.91
N GLY A 421 -6.56 -13.97 2.28
CA GLY A 421 -7.04 -15.36 2.18
C GLY A 421 -7.23 -16.03 3.55
N ALA A 422 -6.34 -15.75 4.50
CA ALA A 422 -6.44 -16.24 5.87
C ALA A 422 -7.69 -15.68 6.58
N HIS A 423 -7.89 -14.37 6.58
CA HIS A 423 -9.02 -13.72 7.24
C HIS A 423 -10.36 -14.04 6.55
N ALA A 424 -10.37 -14.27 5.24
CA ALA A 424 -11.54 -14.77 4.54
C ALA A 424 -11.92 -16.19 5.01
N ALA A 425 -10.93 -17.08 5.21
CA ALA A 425 -11.19 -18.41 5.75
C ALA A 425 -11.63 -18.37 7.21
N ILE A 426 -11.08 -17.45 8.03
CA ILE A 426 -11.54 -17.24 9.42
C ILE A 426 -12.99 -16.75 9.44
N PHE A 427 -13.35 -15.77 8.61
CA PHE A 427 -14.74 -15.32 8.42
C PHE A 427 -15.65 -16.50 8.08
N MET A 428 -15.25 -17.33 7.10
CA MET A 428 -16.04 -18.50 6.71
C MET A 428 -16.27 -19.48 7.87
N VAL A 429 -15.30 -19.65 8.77
CA VAL A 429 -15.43 -20.56 9.91
C VAL A 429 -16.28 -19.94 11.03
N ARG A 430 -15.97 -18.72 11.44
CA ARG A 430 -16.49 -18.12 12.68
C ARG A 430 -17.77 -17.32 12.48
N ASP A 431 -17.85 -16.56 11.40
CA ASP A 431 -18.81 -15.44 11.30
C ASP A 431 -19.84 -15.62 10.16
N TYR A 432 -19.56 -16.49 9.19
CA TYR A 432 -20.47 -16.74 8.08
C TYR A 432 -21.79 -17.36 8.56
N ASP A 433 -22.89 -16.66 8.31
CA ASP A 433 -24.26 -17.13 8.56
C ASP A 433 -24.98 -17.53 7.24
N PRO A 434 -25.30 -18.83 7.03
CA PRO A 434 -26.10 -19.28 5.89
C PRO A 434 -27.50 -18.66 5.81
N ALA A 435 -28.10 -18.26 6.94
CA ALA A 435 -29.43 -17.66 6.96
C ALA A 435 -29.41 -16.27 6.32
N VAL A 436 -28.40 -15.46 6.63
CA VAL A 436 -28.15 -14.14 6.03
C VAL A 436 -27.86 -14.30 4.53
N ASN A 437 -27.01 -15.26 4.18
CA ASN A 437 -26.42 -15.40 2.84
C ASN A 437 -27.24 -16.27 1.85
N ARG A 438 -28.41 -16.79 2.21
CA ARG A 438 -29.21 -17.71 1.36
C ARG A 438 -29.34 -17.25 -0.10
N ASN A 439 -28.87 -17.99 -1.10
CA ASN A 439 -29.03 -17.66 -2.52
C ASN A 439 -28.54 -16.26 -2.95
N ASN A 440 -27.67 -15.61 -2.18
CA ASN A 440 -26.95 -14.41 -2.62
C ASN A 440 -25.67 -14.82 -3.40
N ALA A 441 -24.84 -13.85 -3.77
CA ALA A 441 -23.59 -14.10 -4.49
C ALA A 441 -22.64 -15.07 -3.75
N LEU A 442 -22.48 -14.91 -2.43
CA LEU A 442 -21.57 -15.72 -1.61
C LEU A 442 -22.04 -17.17 -1.52
N ASP A 443 -23.32 -17.41 -1.21
CA ASP A 443 -23.88 -18.77 -1.17
C ASP A 443 -23.82 -19.46 -2.53
N ARG A 444 -24.09 -18.75 -3.61
CA ARG A 444 -24.01 -19.31 -4.97
C ARG A 444 -22.58 -19.72 -5.32
N MET A 445 -21.59 -18.90 -4.96
CA MET A 445 -20.18 -19.25 -5.13
C MET A 445 -19.82 -20.52 -4.36
N LEU A 446 -20.29 -20.66 -3.11
CA LEU A 446 -20.07 -21.86 -2.29
C LEU A 446 -20.72 -23.10 -2.91
N ARG A 447 -21.92 -22.98 -3.49
CA ARG A 447 -22.60 -24.08 -4.19
C ARG A 447 -21.88 -24.51 -5.47
N SER A 448 -21.13 -23.62 -6.11
CA SER A 448 -20.33 -23.93 -7.31
C SER A 448 -18.83 -24.13 -7.03
N ARG A 449 -18.42 -24.25 -5.77
CA ARG A 449 -17.00 -24.27 -5.37
C ARG A 449 -16.16 -25.35 -6.05
N ASP A 450 -16.74 -26.53 -6.30
CA ASP A 450 -16.02 -27.63 -6.96
C ASP A 450 -15.69 -27.28 -8.41
N ALA A 451 -16.60 -26.59 -9.12
CA ALA A 451 -16.38 -26.14 -10.49
C ALA A 451 -15.31 -25.05 -10.53
N ILE A 452 -15.35 -24.08 -9.61
CA ILE A 452 -14.35 -23.00 -9.51
C ILE A 452 -12.96 -23.60 -9.30
N ILE A 453 -12.81 -24.49 -8.31
CA ILE A 453 -11.52 -25.10 -7.98
C ILE A 453 -11.03 -26.06 -9.07
N SER A 454 -11.91 -26.82 -9.74
CA SER A 454 -11.49 -27.72 -10.82
C SER A 454 -11.00 -26.96 -12.06
N HIS A 455 -11.65 -25.84 -12.43
CA HIS A 455 -11.18 -25.01 -13.54
C HIS A 455 -9.89 -24.28 -13.18
N LEU A 456 -9.77 -23.79 -11.94
CA LEU A 456 -8.55 -23.15 -11.47
C LEU A 456 -7.38 -24.17 -11.36
N ASN A 457 -7.67 -25.43 -11.02
CA ASN A 457 -6.68 -26.49 -11.10
C ASN A 457 -6.23 -26.75 -12.54
N TRP A 458 -7.18 -26.85 -13.48
CA TRP A 458 -6.87 -27.02 -14.91
C TRP A 458 -6.01 -25.88 -15.45
N VAL A 459 -6.35 -24.62 -15.18
CA VAL A 459 -5.57 -23.48 -15.68
C VAL A 459 -4.16 -23.45 -15.08
N CYS A 460 -3.99 -23.83 -13.81
CA CYS A 460 -2.67 -23.96 -13.20
C CYS A 460 -1.82 -25.04 -13.89
N ILE A 461 -2.41 -26.19 -14.22
CA ILE A 461 -1.72 -27.26 -14.95
C ILE A 461 -1.37 -26.79 -16.36
N PHE A 462 -2.32 -26.15 -17.06
CA PHE A 462 -2.11 -25.60 -18.39
C PHE A 462 -0.98 -24.57 -18.40
N LEU A 463 -1.02 -23.60 -17.50
CA LEU A 463 0.02 -22.57 -17.36
C LEU A 463 1.36 -23.20 -17.01
N GLY A 464 1.42 -24.17 -16.09
CA GLY A 464 2.66 -24.87 -15.74
C GLY A 464 3.32 -25.53 -16.94
N PHE A 465 2.56 -26.28 -17.75
CA PHE A 465 3.08 -26.91 -18.96
C PHE A 465 3.49 -25.90 -20.04
N HIS A 466 2.70 -24.86 -20.26
CA HIS A 466 2.90 -23.90 -21.36
C HIS A 466 3.71 -22.65 -20.97
N SER A 467 4.30 -22.64 -19.78
CA SER A 467 5.30 -21.63 -19.36
C SER A 467 6.60 -22.30 -18.96
N PHE A 468 6.61 -23.01 -17.83
CA PHE A 468 7.80 -23.69 -17.32
C PHE A 468 8.29 -24.80 -18.27
N GLY A 469 7.37 -25.50 -18.93
CA GLY A 469 7.73 -26.48 -19.96
C GLY A 469 8.51 -25.88 -21.14
N LEU A 470 8.32 -24.60 -21.46
CA LEU A 470 9.09 -23.90 -22.50
C LEU A 470 10.56 -23.71 -22.09
N TYR A 471 10.83 -23.47 -20.80
CA TYR A 471 12.20 -23.40 -20.28
C TYR A 471 12.89 -24.75 -20.37
N ILE A 472 12.22 -25.85 -19.97
CA ILE A 472 12.76 -27.21 -20.11
C ILE A 472 13.02 -27.57 -21.59
N HIS A 473 12.09 -27.21 -22.48
CA HIS A 473 12.26 -27.38 -23.93
C HIS A 473 13.52 -26.64 -24.41
N ASN A 474 13.67 -25.36 -24.03
CA ASN A 474 14.82 -24.55 -24.42
C ASN A 474 16.15 -25.11 -23.90
N ASP A 475 16.20 -25.54 -22.64
CA ASP A 475 17.40 -26.19 -22.08
C ASP A 475 17.75 -27.48 -22.84
N THR A 476 16.75 -28.29 -23.16
CA THR A 476 16.94 -29.53 -23.92
C THR A 476 17.43 -29.26 -25.34
N MET A 477 16.79 -28.34 -26.07
CA MET A 477 17.18 -28.00 -27.44
C MET A 477 18.57 -27.37 -27.48
N ARG A 478 18.90 -26.51 -26.52
CA ARG A 478 20.23 -25.92 -26.38
C ARG A 478 21.29 -26.98 -26.09
N ALA A 479 21.02 -27.90 -25.16
CA ALA A 479 21.94 -29.00 -24.82
C ALA A 479 22.16 -29.97 -26.00
N LEU A 480 21.13 -30.19 -26.84
CA LEU A 480 21.23 -31.00 -28.06
C LEU A 480 21.91 -30.27 -29.24
N GLY A 481 22.39 -29.04 -29.05
CA GLY A 481 23.02 -28.26 -30.12
C GLY A 481 22.03 -27.78 -31.19
N ARG A 482 20.76 -27.58 -30.84
CA ARG A 482 19.67 -27.17 -31.74
C ARG A 482 19.11 -25.78 -31.37
N PRO A 483 19.92 -24.71 -31.39
CA PRO A 483 19.45 -23.37 -31.01
C PRO A 483 18.35 -22.81 -31.92
N GLN A 484 18.27 -23.27 -33.17
CA GLN A 484 17.21 -22.90 -34.12
C GLN A 484 15.82 -23.44 -33.75
N ASP A 485 15.75 -24.43 -32.86
CA ASP A 485 14.50 -25.04 -32.40
C ASP A 485 14.08 -24.51 -31.02
N MET A 486 14.76 -23.48 -30.51
CA MET A 486 14.43 -22.81 -29.25
C MET A 486 13.34 -21.77 -29.44
N PHE A 487 12.56 -21.54 -28.37
CA PHE A 487 11.74 -20.35 -28.23
C PHE A 487 12.63 -19.16 -27.83
N SER A 488 12.90 -18.26 -28.77
CA SER A 488 13.77 -17.09 -28.58
C SER A 488 13.49 -16.03 -29.65
N ASP A 489 14.05 -14.83 -29.47
CA ASP A 489 13.91 -13.74 -30.45
C ASP A 489 14.62 -14.02 -31.78
N THR A 490 15.53 -15.00 -31.84
CA THR A 490 16.31 -15.33 -33.04
C THR A 490 15.90 -16.63 -33.73
N ALA A 491 14.93 -17.34 -33.17
CA ALA A 491 14.45 -18.63 -33.66
C ALA A 491 12.92 -18.65 -33.69
N ILE A 492 12.28 -19.48 -32.86
CA ILE A 492 10.81 -19.54 -32.76
C ILE A 492 10.34 -18.43 -31.81
N GLN A 493 9.87 -17.32 -32.38
CA GLN A 493 9.48 -16.15 -31.60
C GLN A 493 8.10 -16.31 -30.97
N LEU A 494 7.99 -15.96 -29.68
CA LEU A 494 6.70 -15.78 -28.99
C LEU A 494 6.62 -14.34 -28.48
N GLN A 495 6.27 -13.41 -29.37
CA GLN A 495 6.26 -11.98 -29.05
C GLN A 495 5.04 -11.60 -28.19
N PRO A 496 5.21 -10.76 -27.15
CA PRO A 496 4.10 -10.25 -26.35
C PRO A 496 3.40 -9.09 -27.06
N ILE A 497 2.79 -9.37 -28.22
CA ILE A 497 2.24 -8.36 -29.15
C ILE A 497 1.22 -7.42 -28.50
N PHE A 498 0.42 -7.91 -27.54
CA PHE A 498 -0.55 -7.09 -26.84
C PHE A 498 0.11 -6.08 -25.90
N ALA A 499 1.19 -6.47 -25.22
CA ALA A 499 1.94 -5.56 -24.35
C ALA A 499 2.69 -4.51 -25.19
N GLN A 500 3.32 -4.92 -26.30
CA GLN A 500 3.96 -4.00 -27.25
C GLN A 500 2.95 -3.01 -27.85
N TRP A 501 1.72 -3.45 -28.14
CA TRP A 501 0.65 -2.58 -28.62
C TRP A 501 0.23 -1.54 -27.57
N VAL A 502 0.08 -1.94 -26.31
CA VAL A 502 -0.19 -1.02 -25.19
C VAL A 502 0.98 -0.03 -24.99
N GLN A 503 2.24 -0.49 -25.06
CA GLN A 503 3.41 0.41 -25.04
C GLN A 503 3.32 1.46 -26.15
N GLY A 504 2.97 1.03 -27.37
CA GLY A 504 2.79 1.93 -28.52
C GLY A 504 1.73 3.01 -28.28
N PHE A 505 0.59 2.66 -27.69
CA PHE A 505 -0.43 3.66 -27.36
C PHE A 505 0.03 4.66 -26.32
N HIS A 506 0.68 4.21 -25.25
CA HIS A 506 1.16 5.11 -24.21
C HIS A 506 2.28 6.02 -24.72
N ALA A 507 3.20 5.50 -25.55
CA ALA A 507 4.24 6.29 -26.19
C ALA A 507 3.67 7.38 -27.12
N ALA A 508 2.57 7.08 -27.81
CA ALA A 508 1.91 8.00 -28.74
C ALA A 508 0.80 8.86 -28.10
N ALA A 509 0.61 8.81 -26.77
CA ALA A 509 -0.51 9.47 -26.11
C ALA A 509 -0.36 10.99 -26.07
N ALA A 510 0.83 11.49 -25.76
CA ALA A 510 1.10 12.93 -25.62
C ALA A 510 0.86 13.67 -26.95
N GLY A 511 0.07 14.75 -26.91
CA GLY A 511 -0.33 15.50 -28.10
C GLY A 511 -1.41 14.82 -28.97
N ASN A 512 -1.87 13.62 -28.60
CA ASN A 512 -2.93 12.88 -29.32
C ASN A 512 -4.09 12.53 -28.38
N THR A 513 -4.11 11.34 -27.79
CA THR A 513 -5.16 10.94 -26.83
C THR A 513 -5.04 11.66 -25.49
N ALA A 514 -3.87 12.21 -25.18
CA ALA A 514 -3.60 13.15 -24.11
C ALA A 514 -3.07 14.49 -24.70
N PRO A 515 -3.95 15.33 -25.29
CA PRO A 515 -3.54 16.48 -26.09
C PRO A 515 -2.80 17.56 -25.28
N ASN A 516 -3.06 17.64 -23.98
CA ASN A 516 -2.45 18.64 -23.08
C ASN A 516 -1.19 18.14 -22.37
N ALA A 517 -0.80 16.87 -22.53
CA ALA A 517 0.44 16.34 -21.99
C ALA A 517 1.61 16.63 -22.94
N LEU A 518 2.75 17.04 -22.40
CA LEU A 518 3.94 17.36 -23.20
C LEU A 518 4.82 16.13 -23.47
N ALA A 519 4.76 15.12 -22.60
CA ALA A 519 5.50 13.87 -22.73
C ALA A 519 4.66 12.67 -22.29
N SER A 520 5.12 11.47 -22.66
CA SER A 520 4.56 10.19 -22.19
C SER A 520 4.55 10.12 -20.66
N VAL A 521 3.58 9.39 -20.10
CA VAL A 521 3.47 9.12 -18.66
C VAL A 521 4.73 8.48 -18.08
N SER A 522 5.45 7.67 -18.87
CA SER A 522 6.74 7.12 -18.50
C SER A 522 7.61 6.85 -19.73
N PRO A 523 8.94 7.07 -19.64
CA PRO A 523 9.88 6.69 -20.70
C PRO A 523 9.96 5.17 -20.94
N VAL A 524 9.46 4.31 -20.03
CA VAL A 524 9.47 2.85 -20.23
C VAL A 524 8.64 2.41 -21.42
N PHE A 525 7.58 3.16 -21.74
CA PHE A 525 6.65 2.83 -22.83
C PHE A 525 7.21 3.19 -24.22
N GLY A 526 8.21 4.08 -24.30
CA GLY A 526 8.81 4.54 -25.55
C GLY A 526 9.38 5.95 -25.47
N GLY A 527 10.03 6.39 -26.55
CA GLY A 527 10.67 7.70 -26.66
C GLY A 527 12.17 7.67 -26.35
N THR A 528 12.74 8.83 -26.04
CA THR A 528 14.17 8.95 -25.68
C THR A 528 14.38 8.69 -24.20
N GLY A 529 15.40 7.91 -23.86
CA GLY A 529 15.80 7.69 -22.47
C GLY A 529 16.26 8.99 -21.79
N VAL A 530 16.16 9.02 -20.45
CA VAL A 530 16.62 10.10 -19.59
C VAL A 530 17.89 9.63 -18.88
N ALA A 531 18.95 10.43 -18.94
CA ALA A 531 20.19 10.17 -18.24
C ALA A 531 20.53 11.32 -17.30
N VAL A 532 21.03 10.99 -16.10
CA VAL A 532 21.47 11.95 -15.09
C VAL A 532 22.89 11.58 -14.69
N ALA A 533 23.83 12.53 -14.81
CA ALA A 533 25.24 12.35 -14.48
C ALA A 533 25.87 11.06 -15.07
N GLY A 534 25.60 10.77 -16.34
CA GLY A 534 26.17 9.61 -17.05
C GLY A 534 25.51 8.27 -16.72
N LYS A 535 24.46 8.25 -15.89
CA LYS A 535 23.65 7.06 -15.59
C LYS A 535 22.29 7.14 -16.25
N VAL A 536 21.76 6.01 -16.69
CA VAL A 536 20.40 5.92 -17.21
C VAL A 536 19.43 6.02 -16.04
N ALA A 537 18.64 7.11 -15.99
CA ALA A 537 17.55 7.24 -15.04
C ALA A 537 16.36 6.39 -15.48
N MET A 538 16.02 6.46 -16.78
CA MET A 538 14.99 5.61 -17.37
C MET A 538 15.20 5.49 -18.89
N MET A 539 14.82 4.36 -19.46
CA MET A 539 14.83 4.15 -20.92
C MET A 539 13.67 3.25 -21.35
N PRO A 540 13.29 3.25 -22.64
CA PRO A 540 12.30 2.31 -23.14
C PRO A 540 12.67 0.87 -22.82
N MET A 541 11.71 0.11 -22.31
CA MET A 541 11.88 -1.30 -21.96
C MET A 541 11.33 -2.15 -23.11
N ALA A 542 12.23 -2.71 -23.92
CA ALA A 542 11.84 -3.63 -24.98
C ALA A 542 11.31 -4.93 -24.38
N LEU A 543 10.17 -5.42 -24.89
CA LEU A 543 9.57 -6.69 -24.48
C LEU A 543 9.70 -7.69 -25.61
N GLY A 544 10.40 -8.80 -25.38
CA GLY A 544 10.63 -9.88 -26.35
C GLY A 544 10.09 -11.23 -25.89
N THR A 545 10.62 -12.31 -26.48
CA THR A 545 10.21 -13.68 -26.18
C THR A 545 10.54 -14.08 -24.73
N ALA A 546 11.65 -13.58 -24.19
CA ALA A 546 12.02 -13.82 -22.78
C ALA A 546 10.98 -13.22 -21.82
N ASP A 547 10.53 -11.99 -22.10
CA ASP A 547 9.48 -11.32 -21.33
C ASP A 547 8.14 -12.06 -21.43
N PHE A 548 7.79 -12.54 -22.63
CA PHE A 548 6.61 -13.38 -22.80
C PHE A 548 6.66 -14.62 -21.90
N MET A 549 7.79 -15.34 -21.90
CA MET A 549 7.95 -16.57 -21.12
C MET A 549 7.84 -16.29 -19.61
N VAL A 550 8.55 -15.29 -19.09
CA VAL A 550 8.59 -15.01 -17.64
C VAL A 550 7.25 -14.44 -17.14
N HIS A 551 6.52 -13.65 -17.94
CA HIS A 551 5.18 -13.18 -17.55
C HIS A 551 4.16 -14.32 -17.44
N HIS A 552 4.31 -15.39 -18.23
CA HIS A 552 3.47 -16.58 -18.07
C HIS A 552 3.87 -17.42 -16.84
N ILE A 553 5.14 -17.36 -16.39
CA ILE A 553 5.55 -17.90 -15.08
C ILE A 553 4.94 -17.08 -13.93
N HIS A 554 4.92 -15.74 -14.04
CA HIS A 554 4.23 -14.90 -13.06
C HIS A 554 2.75 -15.27 -12.98
N ALA A 555 2.08 -15.39 -14.13
CA ALA A 555 0.68 -15.82 -14.19
C ALA A 555 0.50 -17.21 -13.53
N PHE A 556 1.32 -18.20 -13.89
CA PHE A 556 1.29 -19.54 -13.31
C PHE A 556 1.40 -19.51 -11.77
N THR A 557 2.43 -18.86 -11.23
CA THR A 557 2.69 -18.84 -9.79
C THR A 557 1.62 -18.08 -9.00
N ILE A 558 1.08 -17.00 -9.56
CA ILE A 558 -0.06 -16.27 -8.98
C ILE A 558 -1.31 -17.16 -8.97
N HIS A 559 -1.65 -17.82 -10.08
CA HIS A 559 -2.83 -18.69 -10.15
C HIS A 559 -2.75 -19.87 -9.19
N VAL A 560 -1.57 -20.46 -8.99
CA VAL A 560 -1.40 -21.52 -7.98
C VAL A 560 -1.56 -20.98 -6.56
N THR A 561 -1.03 -19.79 -6.27
CA THR A 561 -1.25 -19.12 -4.98
C THR A 561 -2.75 -18.89 -4.72
N VAL A 562 -3.47 -18.36 -5.72
CA VAL A 562 -4.92 -18.16 -5.66
C VAL A 562 -5.66 -19.49 -5.50
N LEU A 563 -5.26 -20.54 -6.23
CA LEU A 563 -5.85 -21.89 -6.12
C LEU A 563 -5.82 -22.39 -4.68
N ILE A 564 -4.66 -22.28 -4.03
CA ILE A 564 -4.46 -22.76 -2.66
C ILE A 564 -5.31 -21.95 -1.68
N LEU A 565 -5.22 -20.61 -1.73
CA LEU A 565 -5.92 -19.73 -0.80
C LEU A 565 -7.45 -19.82 -0.99
N LEU A 566 -7.93 -19.74 -2.23
CA LEU A 566 -9.36 -19.79 -2.53
C LEU A 566 -9.95 -21.16 -2.18
N LYS A 567 -9.22 -22.25 -2.41
CA LYS A 567 -9.64 -23.59 -1.94
C LYS A 567 -9.70 -23.63 -0.41
N GLY A 568 -8.75 -23.01 0.29
CA GLY A 568 -8.77 -22.88 1.75
C GLY A 568 -10.03 -22.20 2.26
N VAL A 569 -10.45 -21.11 1.61
CA VAL A 569 -11.66 -20.35 1.96
C VAL A 569 -12.93 -21.16 1.65
N LEU A 570 -13.09 -21.64 0.41
CA LEU A 570 -14.34 -22.28 -0.05
C LEU A 570 -14.63 -23.64 0.63
N PHE A 571 -13.60 -24.31 1.14
CA PHE A 571 -13.69 -25.61 1.81
C PHE A 571 -13.39 -25.53 3.31
N ALA A 572 -13.39 -24.33 3.90
CA ALA A 572 -13.16 -24.11 5.32
C ALA A 572 -14.25 -24.74 6.19
N ARG A 573 -15.53 -24.58 5.80
CA ARG A 573 -16.68 -25.09 6.56
C ARG A 573 -16.96 -26.57 6.34
N SER A 574 -16.73 -27.07 5.14
CA SER A 574 -17.03 -28.46 4.79
C SER A 574 -16.30 -28.88 3.52
N SER A 575 -16.05 -30.18 3.39
CA SER A 575 -15.65 -30.82 2.14
C SER A 575 -16.37 -32.17 1.98
N ARG A 576 -16.21 -32.81 0.82
CA ARG A 576 -16.72 -34.18 0.62
C ARG A 576 -16.08 -35.21 1.57
N LEU A 577 -14.86 -34.92 2.05
CA LEU A 577 -14.10 -35.80 2.93
C LEU A 577 -14.44 -35.58 4.42
N ILE A 578 -14.61 -34.32 4.82
CA ILE A 578 -14.92 -33.90 6.20
C ILE A 578 -16.12 -32.95 6.13
N PRO A 579 -17.35 -33.47 6.30
CA PRO A 579 -18.58 -32.68 6.16
C PRO A 579 -18.75 -31.60 7.24
N ASP A 580 -18.22 -31.84 8.43
CA ASP A 580 -18.37 -31.06 9.66
C ASP A 580 -17.11 -30.23 10.01
N LYS A 581 -16.28 -29.92 9.00
CA LYS A 581 -14.98 -29.26 9.21
C LYS A 581 -15.08 -27.93 9.97
N GLY A 582 -16.17 -27.18 9.80
CA GLY A 582 -16.40 -25.93 10.51
C GLY A 582 -16.38 -26.08 12.04
N GLU A 583 -16.79 -27.25 12.56
CA GLU A 583 -16.79 -27.55 14.00
C GLU A 583 -15.37 -27.79 14.55
N LEU A 584 -14.42 -28.20 13.70
CA LEU A 584 -13.01 -28.36 14.07
C LEU A 584 -12.28 -27.00 14.17
N GLY A 585 -12.90 -25.92 13.68
CA GLY A 585 -12.36 -24.57 13.70
C GLY A 585 -11.40 -24.26 12.54
N PHE A 586 -10.73 -23.11 12.63
CA PHE A 586 -9.84 -22.62 11.56
C PHE A 586 -8.44 -23.25 11.61
N ARG A 587 -7.89 -23.42 12.83
CA ARG A 587 -6.51 -23.84 13.10
C ARG A 587 -6.50 -25.18 13.83
N PHE A 588 -6.39 -26.27 13.06
CA PHE A 588 -6.26 -27.64 13.58
C PHE A 588 -5.42 -28.48 12.59
N PRO A 589 -4.67 -29.50 13.06
CA PRO A 589 -3.69 -30.20 12.21
C PRO A 589 -4.30 -31.23 11.23
N CYS A 590 -5.31 -31.99 11.68
CA CYS A 590 -5.98 -33.05 10.91
C CYS A 590 -7.25 -33.54 11.64
N ASP A 591 -8.01 -34.42 10.98
CA ASP A 591 -9.10 -35.25 11.56
C ASP A 591 -8.67 -36.73 11.64
N GLY A 592 -7.42 -36.96 12.07
CA GLY A 592 -6.82 -38.29 12.24
C GLY A 592 -6.40 -39.02 10.96
N PRO A 593 -5.83 -40.25 11.09
CA PRO A 593 -5.32 -41.02 9.96
C PRO A 593 -6.40 -41.76 9.15
N GLY A 594 -7.67 -41.67 9.57
CA GLY A 594 -8.79 -42.30 8.86
C GLY A 594 -9.00 -41.72 7.47
N ARG A 595 -9.88 -42.36 6.67
CA ARG A 595 -10.25 -41.93 5.30
C ARG A 595 -9.05 -41.77 4.34
N GLY A 596 -7.94 -42.48 4.59
CA GLY A 596 -6.70 -42.41 3.82
C GLY A 596 -5.69 -41.35 4.29
N GLY A 597 -5.99 -40.64 5.38
CA GLY A 597 -5.17 -39.55 5.93
C GLY A 597 -5.79 -38.18 5.68
N THR A 598 -5.92 -37.36 6.73
CA THR A 598 -6.58 -36.05 6.68
C THR A 598 -5.67 -34.89 7.10
N CYS A 599 -4.37 -35.04 6.89
CA CYS A 599 -3.40 -33.98 7.18
C CYS A 599 -3.68 -32.73 6.34
N GLN A 600 -3.44 -31.55 6.93
CA GLN A 600 -3.44 -30.25 6.22
C GLN A 600 -4.77 -29.89 5.54
N VAL A 601 -5.88 -30.28 6.15
CA VAL A 601 -7.24 -30.02 5.63
C VAL A 601 -7.84 -28.70 6.13
N SER A 602 -7.26 -28.06 7.15
CA SER A 602 -7.78 -26.85 7.77
C SER A 602 -7.60 -25.61 6.88
N GLY A 603 -8.35 -24.54 7.18
CA GLY A 603 -8.14 -23.25 6.52
C GLY A 603 -6.74 -22.70 6.78
N TRP A 604 -6.21 -22.90 7.99
CA TRP A 604 -4.86 -22.48 8.38
C TRP A 604 -3.76 -23.18 7.57
N ASP A 605 -3.90 -24.49 7.30
CA ASP A 605 -2.92 -25.22 6.49
C ASP A 605 -2.87 -24.76 5.03
N HIS A 606 -4.00 -24.27 4.49
CA HIS A 606 -4.00 -23.66 3.15
C HIS A 606 -3.28 -22.30 3.16
N VAL A 607 -3.34 -21.53 4.25
CA VAL A 607 -2.53 -20.32 4.43
C VAL A 607 -1.04 -20.69 4.49
N PHE A 608 -0.69 -21.71 5.27
CA PHE A 608 0.68 -22.24 5.35
C PHE A 608 1.23 -22.60 3.96
N LEU A 609 0.49 -23.36 3.16
CA LEU A 609 0.89 -23.71 1.79
C LEU A 609 0.92 -22.48 0.86
N GLY A 610 -0.03 -21.56 1.04
CA GLY A 610 -0.12 -20.32 0.27
C GLY A 610 1.09 -19.40 0.48
N LEU A 611 1.69 -19.39 1.67
CA LEU A 611 2.92 -18.65 1.95
C LEU A 611 4.11 -19.11 1.10
N PHE A 612 4.28 -20.43 0.89
CA PHE A 612 5.36 -20.95 0.04
C PHE A 612 5.16 -20.58 -1.43
N TRP A 613 3.91 -20.60 -1.91
CA TRP A 613 3.62 -20.23 -3.30
C TRP A 613 3.67 -18.72 -3.54
N MET A 614 3.25 -17.91 -2.56
CA MET A 614 3.50 -16.47 -2.57
C MET A 614 5.02 -16.20 -2.58
N TYR A 615 5.79 -16.88 -1.74
CA TYR A 615 7.26 -16.76 -1.74
C TYR A 615 7.85 -17.09 -3.10
N ASN A 616 7.42 -18.19 -3.72
CA ASN A 616 7.88 -18.57 -5.05
C ASN A 616 7.49 -17.51 -6.10
N SER A 617 6.24 -17.04 -6.09
CA SER A 617 5.74 -16.05 -7.03
C SER A 617 6.51 -14.73 -6.92
N ILE A 618 6.61 -14.17 -5.72
CA ILE A 618 7.29 -12.90 -5.48
C ILE A 618 8.78 -13.02 -5.81
N SER A 619 9.44 -14.13 -5.43
CA SER A 619 10.86 -14.37 -5.75
C SER A 619 11.13 -14.31 -7.25
N ILE A 620 10.28 -14.94 -8.08
CA ILE A 620 10.45 -14.91 -9.53
C ILE A 620 10.19 -13.50 -10.09
N VAL A 621 9.22 -12.76 -9.56
CA VAL A 621 8.97 -11.37 -9.99
C VAL A 621 10.16 -10.47 -9.66
N ILE A 622 10.74 -10.56 -8.46
CA ILE A 622 11.89 -9.72 -8.09
C ILE A 622 13.19 -10.14 -8.80
N PHE A 623 13.36 -11.44 -9.12
CA PHE A 623 14.47 -11.90 -9.97
C PHE A 623 14.32 -11.47 -11.42
N HIS A 624 13.10 -11.33 -11.92
CA HIS A 624 12.83 -10.78 -13.24
C HIS A 624 13.07 -9.26 -13.29
N PHE A 625 12.74 -8.55 -12.20
CA PHE A 625 12.95 -7.11 -12.11
C PHE A 625 14.44 -6.72 -11.98
N SER A 626 15.19 -7.48 -11.17
CA SER A 626 16.63 -7.29 -10.98
C SER A 626 17.43 -7.65 -12.23
#